data_AF-A0A077XUM0-F1
#
_entry.id   AF-A0A077XUM0-F1
#
_cell.length_a   1.000
_cell.length_b   1.000
_cell.length_c   1.000
_cell.angle_alpha   90.00
_cell.angle_beta   90.00
_cell.angle_gamma   90.00
#
_symmetry.space_group_name_H-M   'P 1'
#
loop_
_entity.id
_entity.type
_entity.pdbx_description
1 polymer ?
#
loop_
_entity_poly.entity_id
_entity_poly.type
_entity_poly.pdbx_seq_one_letter_code
_entity_poly.pdbx_strand_id
1 'polypeptide(L)'
;MQKGNRWGYLFLYSGMNNKRDSMIRHVVFRILALIILLFIAIPIAMAQLDPARRCGTGDIGAILFFMGINYLVWMIYLLAESFFLYRKHEIAKFKFNVIAALILPIFILVSFVFNLMD
;
A
#
# COMPACT_ATOMS: atom_id res chain seq x y z
N MET A 1 -32.49 -1.03 40.10
CA MET A 1 -32.16 -1.60 38.77
C MET A 1 -32.13 -0.46 37.75
N GLN A 2 -30.95 0.03 37.38
CA GLN A 2 -30.80 1.04 36.32
C GLN A 2 -31.10 0.40 34.96
N LYS A 3 -32.25 0.74 34.35
CA LYS A 3 -32.51 0.50 32.93
C LYS A 3 -31.65 1.48 32.11
N GLY A 4 -30.36 1.17 32.00
CA GLY A 4 -29.43 1.92 31.16
C GLY A 4 -29.81 1.80 29.68
N ASN A 5 -29.73 2.92 28.96
CA ASN A 5 -30.09 3.10 27.55
C ASN A 5 -29.46 2.06 26.60
N ARG A 6 -30.12 0.91 26.43
CA ARG A 6 -29.74 -0.16 25.47
C ARG A 6 -29.61 0.36 24.03
N TRP A 7 -30.40 1.37 23.68
CA TRP A 7 -30.41 2.02 22.37
C TRP A 7 -29.17 2.89 22.11
N GLY A 8 -28.62 3.54 23.15
CA GLY A 8 -27.42 4.35 23.01
C GLY A 8 -26.19 3.50 22.67
N TYR A 9 -26.06 2.34 23.31
CA TYR A 9 -24.98 1.40 23.01
C TYR A 9 -25.07 0.82 21.60
N LEU A 10 -26.26 0.46 21.12
CA LEU A 10 -26.45 -0.05 19.76
C LEU A 10 -26.12 0.99 18.68
N PHE A 11 -26.48 2.26 18.91
CA PHE A 11 -26.19 3.34 17.96
C PHE A 11 -24.70 3.66 17.88
N LEU A 12 -24.02 3.67 19.04
CA LEU A 12 -22.56 3.82 19.11
C LEU A 12 -21.84 2.64 18.45
N TYR A 13 -22.31 1.41 18.67
CA TYR A 13 -21.72 0.21 18.09
C TYR A 13 -21.89 0.16 16.56
N SER A 14 -23.08 0.52 16.06
CA SER A 14 -23.37 0.61 14.63
C SER A 14 -22.52 1.70 13.94
N GLY A 15 -22.41 2.89 14.55
CA GLY A 15 -21.55 3.97 14.06
C GLY A 15 -20.05 3.62 14.07
N MET A 16 -19.60 2.86 15.08
CA MET A 16 -18.22 2.36 15.16
C MET A 16 -17.91 1.31 14.09
N ASN A 17 -18.84 0.39 13.81
CA ASN A 17 -18.67 -0.61 12.76
C ASN A 17 -18.53 0.06 11.39
N ASN A 18 -19.41 1.00 11.05
CA ASN A 18 -19.36 1.66 9.75
C ASN A 18 -18.03 2.43 9.52
N LYS A 19 -17.50 3.11 10.55
CA LYS A 19 -16.18 3.77 10.47
C LYS A 19 -15.05 2.75 10.28
N ARG A 20 -15.06 1.62 11.00
CA ARG A 20 -14.07 0.55 10.83
C ARG A 20 -14.12 -0.06 9.43
N ASP A 21 -15.31 -0.35 8.92
CA ASP A 21 -15.48 -0.95 7.59
C ASP A 21 -15.01 -0.01 6.47
N SER A 22 -15.16 1.30 6.66
CA SER A 22 -14.60 2.30 5.75
C SER A 22 -13.06 2.32 5.77
N MET A 23 -12.46 2.13 6.95
CA MET A 23 -11.01 2.11 7.13
C MET A 23 -10.40 0.82 6.56
N ILE A 24 -11.02 -0.32 6.81
CA ILE A 24 -10.55 -1.62 6.29
C ILE A 24 -10.58 -1.59 4.75
N ARG A 25 -11.69 -1.18 4.15
CA ARG A 25 -11.78 -1.02 2.69
C ARG A 25 -10.74 -0.03 2.16
N HIS A 26 -10.47 1.04 2.91
CA HIS A 26 -9.43 1.99 2.55
C HIS A 26 -8.07 1.29 2.44
N VAL A 27 -7.63 0.65 3.53
CA VAL A 27 -6.34 -0.06 3.61
C VAL A 27 -6.22 -1.14 2.54
N VAL A 28 -7.21 -2.03 2.45
CA VAL A 28 -7.19 -3.18 1.54
C VAL A 28 -7.01 -2.73 0.08
N PHE A 29 -7.72 -1.69 -0.34
CA PHE A 29 -7.61 -1.19 -1.71
C PHE A 29 -6.20 -0.67 -2.05
N ARG A 30 -5.51 -0.03 -1.09
CA ARG A 30 -4.16 0.53 -1.32
C ARG A 30 -3.12 -0.58 -1.39
N ILE A 31 -3.26 -1.60 -0.56
CA ILE A 31 -2.40 -2.79 -0.59
C ILE A 31 -2.63 -3.58 -1.88
N LEU A 32 -3.88 -3.79 -2.29
CA LEU A 32 -4.19 -4.43 -3.57
C LEU A 32 -3.61 -3.65 -4.75
N ALA A 33 -3.75 -2.33 -4.77
CA ALA A 33 -3.16 -1.48 -5.81
C ALA A 33 -1.63 -1.63 -5.88
N LEU A 34 -0.96 -1.70 -4.73
CA LEU A 34 0.49 -1.94 -4.68
C LEU A 34 0.86 -3.31 -5.26
N ILE A 35 0.16 -4.37 -4.84
CA ILE A 35 0.42 -5.73 -5.32
C ILE A 35 0.27 -5.78 -6.85
N ILE A 36 -0.81 -5.22 -7.39
CA ILE A 36 -1.05 -5.17 -8.84
C ILE A 36 0.08 -4.42 -9.56
N LEU A 37 0.49 -3.26 -9.06
CA LEU A 37 1.59 -2.47 -9.64
C LEU A 37 2.92 -3.24 -9.63
N LEU A 38 3.20 -4.01 -8.58
CA LEU A 38 4.39 -4.86 -8.51
C LEU A 38 4.33 -6.03 -9.52
N PHE A 39 3.18 -6.67 -9.67
CA PHE A 39 3.00 -7.74 -10.67
C PHE A 39 3.12 -7.20 -12.11
N ILE A 40 2.63 -5.99 -12.38
CA ILE A 40 2.74 -5.34 -13.69
C ILE A 40 4.20 -4.98 -14.04
N ALA A 41 5.04 -4.72 -13.04
CA ALA A 41 6.45 -4.42 -13.28
C ALA A 41 7.22 -5.59 -13.93
N ILE A 42 6.83 -6.84 -13.63
CA ILE A 42 7.49 -8.05 -14.16
C ILE A 42 7.40 -8.13 -15.70
N PRO A 43 6.22 -8.13 -16.34
CA PRO A 43 6.13 -8.18 -17.80
C PRO A 43 6.73 -6.94 -18.47
N ILE A 44 6.68 -5.76 -17.83
CA ILE A 44 7.32 -4.54 -18.36
C ILE A 44 8.83 -4.73 -18.42
N ALA A 45 9.44 -5.22 -17.35
CA ALA A 45 10.87 -5.49 -17.32
C ALA A 45 11.27 -6.56 -18.33
N MET A 46 10.51 -7.67 -18.39
CA MET A 46 10.77 -8.77 -19.32
C MET A 46 10.64 -8.35 -20.79
N ALA A 47 9.75 -7.40 -21.11
CA ALA A 47 9.60 -6.86 -22.45
C ALA A 47 10.78 -6.00 -22.91
N GLN A 48 11.58 -5.48 -21.97
CA GLN A 48 12.77 -4.66 -22.28
C GLN A 48 14.08 -5.45 -22.28
N LEU A 49 14.06 -6.72 -21.85
CA LEU A 49 15.22 -7.60 -21.85
C LEU A 49 15.40 -8.28 -23.20
N ASP A 50 16.64 -8.38 -23.67
CA ASP A 50 16.98 -9.10 -24.90
C ASP A 50 16.83 -10.62 -24.67
N PRO A 51 15.91 -11.30 -25.38
CA PRO A 51 15.69 -12.73 -25.20
C PRO A 51 16.93 -13.58 -25.55
N ALA A 52 17.87 -13.05 -26.34
CA ALA A 52 19.10 -13.76 -26.72
C ALA A 52 20.21 -13.69 -25.66
N ARG A 53 20.10 -12.81 -24.66
CA ARG A 53 21.12 -12.59 -23.61
C ARG A 53 20.52 -12.66 -22.20
N ARG A 54 19.67 -13.66 -21.94
CA ARG A 54 19.16 -13.93 -20.59
C ARG A 54 20.31 -14.28 -19.65
N CYS A 55 20.65 -13.36 -18.76
CA CYS A 55 21.55 -13.63 -17.64
C CYS A 55 20.78 -13.36 -16.35
N GLY A 56 20.73 -14.35 -15.46
CA GLY A 56 19.84 -14.30 -14.29
C GLY A 56 20.03 -13.05 -13.44
N THR A 57 21.26 -12.59 -13.25
CA THR A 57 21.57 -11.40 -12.44
C THR A 57 21.14 -10.09 -13.09
N GLY A 58 21.29 -9.95 -14.41
CA GLY A 58 20.90 -8.75 -15.16
C GLY A 58 19.37 -8.62 -15.29
N ASP A 59 18.70 -9.75 -15.51
CA ASP A 59 17.25 -9.84 -15.64
C ASP A 59 16.57 -9.45 -14.31
N ILE A 60 17.11 -9.92 -13.17
CA ILE A 60 16.64 -9.53 -11.84
C ILE A 60 16.82 -8.02 -11.62
N GLY A 61 17.95 -7.44 -12.01
CA GLY A 61 18.20 -6.00 -11.88
C GLY A 61 17.16 -5.14 -12.62
N ALA A 62 16.79 -5.52 -13.84
CA ALA A 62 15.76 -4.82 -14.61
C ALA A 62 14.37 -4.93 -13.96
N ILE A 63 13.99 -6.11 -13.48
CA ILE A 63 12.72 -6.33 -12.77
C ILE A 63 12.63 -5.42 -11.54
N LEU A 64 13.70 -5.34 -10.75
CA LEU A 64 13.73 -4.50 -9.56
C LEU A 64 13.66 -3.02 -9.87
N PHE A 65 14.33 -2.57 -10.92
CA PHE A 65 14.27 -1.19 -11.34
C PHE A 65 12.82 -0.77 -11.68
N PHE A 66 12.11 -1.58 -12.47
CA PHE A 66 10.71 -1.29 -12.80
C PHE A 66 9.75 -1.48 -11.62
N MET A 67 10.01 -2.43 -10.72
CA MET A 67 9.28 -2.52 -9.45
C MET A 67 9.46 -1.25 -8.62
N GLY A 68 10.69 -0.74 -8.52
CA GLY A 68 11.02 0.51 -7.82
C GLY A 68 10.30 1.73 -8.42
N ILE A 69 10.23 1.83 -9.75
CA ILE A 69 9.47 2.90 -10.42
C ILE A 69 7.98 2.82 -10.08
N ASN A 70 7.35 1.66 -10.24
CA ASN A 70 5.94 1.47 -9.92
C ASN A 70 5.64 1.74 -8.44
N TYR A 71 6.59 1.38 -7.57
CA TYR A 71 6.52 1.67 -6.16
C TYR A 71 6.56 3.18 -5.87
N LEU A 72 7.44 3.93 -6.54
CA LEU A 72 7.54 5.38 -6.42
C LEU A 72 6.24 6.07 -6.88
N VAL A 73 5.63 5.58 -7.97
CA VAL A 73 4.32 6.04 -8.42
C VAL A 73 3.25 5.82 -7.35
N TRP A 74 3.22 4.64 -6.72
CA TRP A 74 2.29 4.34 -5.62
C TRP A 74 2.50 5.26 -4.41
N MET A 75 3.76 5.54 -4.06
CA MET A 75 4.10 6.48 -2.98
C MET A 75 3.57 7.89 -3.26
N ILE A 76 3.81 8.41 -4.46
CA ILE A 76 3.28 9.73 -4.89
C ILE A 76 1.76 9.74 -4.80
N TYR A 77 1.10 8.68 -5.27
CA TYR A 77 -0.36 8.53 -5.18
C TYR A 77 -0.85 8.61 -3.72
N LEU A 78 -0.22 7.89 -2.78
CA LEU A 78 -0.61 7.93 -1.37
C LEU A 78 -0.41 9.30 -0.73
N LEU A 79 0.68 9.99 -1.07
CA LEU A 79 0.96 11.34 -0.57
C LEU A 79 -0.04 12.36 -1.13
N ALA A 80 -0.35 12.29 -2.41
CA ALA A 80 -1.37 13.12 -3.04
C ALA A 80 -2.75 12.89 -2.40
N GLU A 81 -3.13 11.63 -2.19
CA GLU A 81 -4.38 11.28 -1.50
C GLU A 81 -4.39 11.79 -0.05
N SER A 82 -3.24 11.73 0.65
CA SER A 82 -3.12 12.23 2.01
C SER A 82 -3.47 13.72 2.11
N PHE A 83 -3.09 14.52 1.11
CA PHE A 83 -3.44 15.93 1.06
C PHE A 83 -4.96 16.15 0.97
N PHE A 84 -5.67 15.34 0.17
CA PHE A 84 -7.13 15.39 0.09
C PHE A 84 -7.81 14.91 1.39
N LEU A 85 -7.28 13.85 2.02
CA LEU A 85 -7.79 13.32 3.28
C LEU A 85 -7.62 14.29 4.44
N TYR A 86 -6.52 15.05 4.45
CA TYR A 86 -6.30 16.12 5.42
C TYR A 86 -7.37 17.21 5.32
N ARG A 87 -7.72 17.64 4.10
CA ARG A 87 -8.80 18.60 3.85
C ARG A 87 -10.18 18.10 4.28
N LYS A 88 -10.41 16.78 4.26
CA LYS A 88 -11.66 16.14 4.71
C LYS A 88 -11.68 15.83 6.21
N HIS A 89 -10.65 16.22 6.96
CA HIS A 89 -10.48 15.90 8.38
C HIS A 89 -10.50 14.38 8.70
N GLU A 90 -10.18 13.52 7.73
CA GLU A 90 -10.10 12.07 7.92
C GLU A 90 -8.71 11.63 8.42
N ILE A 91 -8.36 12.05 9.65
CA ILE A 91 -7.00 11.93 10.21
C ILE A 91 -6.48 10.48 10.26
N ALA A 92 -7.34 9.49 10.53
CA ALA A 92 -6.93 8.09 10.59
C ALA A 92 -6.42 7.56 9.24
N LYS A 93 -7.15 7.87 8.15
CA LYS A 93 -6.76 7.46 6.78
C LYS A 93 -5.54 8.23 6.31
N PHE A 94 -5.45 9.52 6.64
CA PHE A 94 -4.26 10.34 6.41
C PHE A 94 -3.01 9.72 7.04
N LYS A 95 -3.05 9.41 8.34
CA LYS A 95 -1.92 8.81 9.05
C LYS A 95 -1.52 7.48 8.43
N PHE A 96 -2.49 6.64 8.07
CA PHE A 96 -2.20 5.38 7.39
C PHE A 96 -1.49 5.61 6.06
N ASN A 97 -1.99 6.48 5.18
CA ASN A 97 -1.36 6.71 3.89
C ASN A 97 0.07 7.26 4.02
N VAL A 98 0.31 8.19 4.94
CA VAL A 98 1.67 8.73 5.19
C VAL A 98 2.59 7.65 5.73
N ILE A 99 2.14 6.87 6.71
CA ILE A 99 2.92 5.76 7.28
C ILE A 99 3.21 4.71 6.21
N ALA A 100 2.20 4.33 5.42
CA ALA A 100 2.35 3.36 4.35
C ALA A 100 3.29 3.86 3.24
N ALA A 101 3.23 5.14 2.89
CA ALA A 101 4.13 5.75 1.92
C ALA A 101 5.59 5.78 2.39
N LEU A 102 5.86 5.76 3.70
CA LEU A 102 7.21 5.89 4.26
C LEU A 102 7.80 4.58 4.79
N ILE A 103 7.01 3.71 5.42
CA ILE A 103 7.47 2.49 6.09
C ILE A 103 7.49 1.28 5.16
N LEU A 104 6.44 1.05 4.36
CA LEU A 104 6.45 -0.05 3.38
C LEU A 104 7.64 -0.01 2.38
N PRO A 105 8.12 1.15 1.91
CA PRO A 105 9.26 1.22 0.98
C PRO A 105 10.52 0.71 1.65
N ILE A 106 10.75 1.15 2.89
CA ILE A 106 11.92 0.76 3.70
C ILE A 106 11.83 -0.74 4.00
N PHE A 107 10.66 -1.24 4.39
CA PHE A 107 10.48 -2.67 4.66
C PHE A 107 10.78 -3.52 3.43
N ILE A 108 10.24 -3.16 2.26
CA ILE A 108 10.49 -3.91 1.01
C ILE A 108 11.97 -3.84 0.63
N LEU A 109 12.60 -2.65 0.67
CA LEU A 109 14.04 -2.50 0.40
C LEU A 109 14.89 -3.36 1.33
N VAL A 110 14.61 -3.32 2.62
CA VAL A 110 15.36 -4.07 3.63
C VAL A 110 15.18 -5.56 3.45
N SER A 111 13.93 -6.05 3.36
CA SER A 111 13.65 -7.46 3.09
C SER A 111 14.35 -7.93 1.83
N PHE A 112 14.39 -7.09 0.79
CA PHE A 112 15.03 -7.43 -0.46
C PHE A 112 16.55 -7.52 -0.35
N VAL A 113 17.21 -6.56 0.31
CA VAL A 113 18.66 -6.59 0.55
C VAL A 113 19.06 -7.84 1.34
N PHE A 114 18.32 -8.18 2.40
CA PHE A 114 18.59 -9.39 3.17
C PHE A 114 18.45 -10.68 2.33
N ASN A 115 17.41 -10.80 1.50
CA ASN A 115 17.24 -11.96 0.62
C ASN A 115 18.29 -12.06 -0.52
N LEU A 116 19.06 -10.99 -0.77
CA LEU A 116 20.13 -10.98 -1.76
C LEU A 116 21.51 -11.28 -1.16
N MET A 117 21.64 -11.17 0.15
CA MET A 117 22.87 -11.45 0.90
C MET A 117 22.95 -12.90 1.38
N ASP A 118 21.82 -13.60 1.43
CA ASP A 118 21.72 -15.05 1.62
C ASP A 118 21.90 -15.80 0.29
#